data_AF-A0A1W9SY21-F1
#
_entry.id   AF-A0A1W9SY21-F1
#
_cell.length_a   1.000
_cell.length_b   1.000
_cell.length_c   1.000
_cell.angle_alpha   90.00
_cell.angle_beta   90.00
_cell.angle_gamma   90.00
#
_symmetry.space_group_name_H-M   'P 1'
#
loop_
_entity.id
_entity.type
_entity.pdbx_description
1 polymer ?
#
loop_
_entity_poly.entity_id
_entity_poly.type
_entity_poly.pdbx_seq_one_letter_code
_entity_poly.pdbx_strand_id
1 'polypeptide(L)' 'MRSIEITNMSTVERIQAMEALWDSLLYEKSEVDSPKWHIDVLEDRKKMIESGKAEFISIEKLRASRK' A
#
# COMPACT_ATOMS: atom_id res chain seq x y z
N MET A 1 6.89 -0.93 -22.15
CA MET A 1 7.09 0.51 -21.91
C MET A 1 8.43 0.71 -21.21
N ARG A 2 9.33 1.52 -21.76
CA ARG A 2 10.61 1.85 -21.12
C ARG A 2 10.38 2.95 -20.10
N SER A 3 11.14 2.97 -19.01
CA SER A 3 11.05 4.03 -17.98
C SER A 3 11.22 5.44 -18.55
N ILE A 4 12.03 5.59 -19.62
CA ILE A 4 12.23 6.85 -20.36
C ILE A 4 10.95 7.36 -21.04
N GLU A 5 10.00 6.48 -21.37
CA GLU A 5 8.72 6.86 -21.99
C GLU A 5 7.75 7.40 -20.94
N ILE A 6 7.79 6.85 -19.71
CA ILE A 6 6.97 7.32 -18.57
C ILE A 6 7.43 8.71 -18.12
N THR A 7 8.73 8.99 -18.14
CA THR A 7 9.27 10.31 -17.75
C THR A 7 8.84 11.42 -18.71
N ASN A 8 8.51 11.10 -19.95
CA ASN A 8 8.06 12.06 -20.96
C ASN A 8 6.55 12.33 -20.90
N MET A 9 5.78 11.52 -20.17
CA MET A 9 4.34 11.73 -19.98
C MET A 9 4.08 12.95 -19.10
N SER A 10 2.98 13.64 -19.34
CA SER A 10 2.40 14.58 -18.39
C SER A 10 1.93 13.86 -17.12
N THR A 11 1.66 14.62 -16.06
CA THR A 11 1.12 14.05 -14.81
C THR A 11 -0.23 13.37 -15.04
N VAL A 12 -1.09 13.92 -15.90
CA VAL A 12 -2.41 13.33 -16.21
C VAL A 12 -2.24 11.99 -16.92
N GLU A 13 -1.39 11.93 -17.93
CA GLU A 13 -1.12 10.69 -18.67
C GLU A 13 -0.51 9.60 -17.78
N ARG A 14 0.38 9.98 -16.84
CA ARG A 14 0.92 9.02 -15.86
C ARG A 14 -0.16 8.45 -14.95
N ILE A 15 -1.08 9.28 -14.47
CA ILE A 15 -2.18 8.82 -13.60
C ILE A 15 -3.10 7.88 -14.38
N GLN A 16 -3.48 8.25 -15.61
CA GLN A 16 -4.29 7.39 -16.48
C GLN A 16 -3.61 6.06 -16.80
N ALA A 17 -2.29 6.08 -17.05
CA ALA A 17 -1.52 4.86 -17.25
C ALA A 17 -1.49 4.00 -15.99
N MET A 18 -1.36 4.60 -14.80
CA MET A 18 -1.44 3.87 -13.52
C MET A 18 -2.81 3.24 -13.31
N GLU A 19 -3.90 3.94 -13.61
CA GLU A 19 -5.27 3.41 -13.51
C GLU A 19 -5.49 2.24 -14.48
N ALA A 20 -5.10 2.39 -15.74
CA ALA A 20 -5.23 1.32 -16.74
C ALA A 20 -4.40 0.07 -16.36
N LEU A 21 -3.20 0.26 -15.82
CA LEU A 21 -2.39 -0.84 -15.29
C LEU A 21 -3.08 -1.49 -14.10
N TRP A 22 -3.59 -0.71 -13.16
CA TRP A 22 -4.29 -1.22 -11.99
C TRP A 22 -5.52 -2.04 -12.37
N ASP A 23 -6.35 -1.54 -13.28
CA ASP A 23 -7.52 -2.27 -13.81
C ASP A 23 -7.13 -3.58 -14.47
N SER A 24 -6.00 -3.62 -15.20
CA SER A 24 -5.52 -4.85 -15.81
C SER A 24 -5.12 -5.92 -14.78
N LEU A 25 -4.55 -5.49 -13.65
CA LEU A 25 -4.12 -6.38 -12.56
C LEU A 25 -5.31 -6.92 -11.75
N LEU A 26 -6.42 -6.18 -11.66
CA LEU A 26 -7.61 -6.63 -10.91
C LEU A 26 -8.22 -7.94 -11.44
N TYR A 27 -8.06 -8.21 -12.74
CA TYR A 27 -8.58 -9.41 -13.39
C TYR A 27 -7.53 -10.52 -13.56
N GLU A 28 -6.29 -10.25 -13.13
CA GLU A 28 -5.21 -11.22 -13.15
C GLU A 28 -5.42 -12.22 -12.00
N LYS A 29 -5.54 -13.51 -12.34
CA LYS A 29 -5.78 -14.58 -11.35
C LYS A 29 -4.53 -14.99 -10.57
N SER A 30 -3.38 -14.38 -10.85
CA SER A 30 -2.15 -14.68 -10.12
C SER A 30 -2.21 -14.03 -8.74
N GLU A 31 -2.35 -14.86 -7.70
CA GLU A 31 -2.09 -14.41 -6.35
C GLU A 31 -0.61 -14.08 -6.24
N VAL A 32 -0.30 -12.81 -5.94
CA VAL A 32 1.07 -12.39 -5.66
C VAL A 32 1.35 -12.72 -4.20
N ASP A 33 2.31 -13.61 -3.97
CA ASP A 33 2.76 -13.92 -2.63
C ASP A 33 3.25 -12.65 -1.92
N SER A 34 2.84 -12.49 -0.66
CA SER A 34 3.39 -11.43 0.18
C SER A 34 4.91 -11.60 0.29
N PRO A 35 5.69 -10.50 0.21
CA PRO A 35 7.13 -10.57 0.44
C PRO A 35 7.46 -11.19 1.80
N LYS A 36 8.56 -11.93 1.90
CA LYS A 36 8.98 -12.60 3.15
C LYS A 36 9.10 -11.65 4.33
N TRP A 37 9.55 -10.41 4.13
CA TRP A 37 9.69 -9.43 5.21
C TRP A 37 8.34 -8.95 5.77
N HIS A 38 7.24 -9.14 5.03
CA HIS A 38 5.93 -8.66 5.44
C HIS A 38 5.47 -9.32 6.74
N ILE A 39 5.75 -10.62 6.92
CA ILE A 39 5.38 -11.32 8.16
C ILE A 39 6.18 -10.81 9.36
N ASP A 40 7.48 -10.55 9.19
CA ASP A 40 8.34 -10.04 10.27
C ASP A 40 7.78 -8.72 10.84
N VAL A 41 7.34 -7.81 9.96
CA VAL A 41 6.71 -6.53 10.35
C VAL A 41 5.39 -6.75 11.09
N LEU A 42 4.57 -7.71 10.65
CA LEU A 42 3.30 -8.02 11.30
C LEU A 42 3.51 -8.64 12.69
N GLU A 43 4.49 -9.51 12.84
CA GLU A 43 4.87 -10.10 14.12
C GLU A 43 5.36 -9.05 15.11
N ASP A 44 6.21 -8.13 14.67
CA ASP A 44 6.71 -7.04 15.52
C ASP A 44 5.58 -6.11 15.96
N ARG A 45 4.67 -5.74 15.05
CA ARG A 45 3.48 -4.95 15.39
C ARG A 45 2.58 -5.69 16.38
N LYS A 46 2.41 -7.01 16.21
CA LYS A 46 1.62 -7.84 17.12
C LYS A 46 2.23 -7.85 18.53
N LYS A 47 3.55 -8.03 18.66
CA LYS A 47 4.27 -7.95 19.94
C LYS A 47 4.11 -6.58 20.60
N MET A 48 4.11 -5.49 19.83
CA MET A 48 3.87 -4.15 20.38
C MET A 48 2.46 -4.01 20.96
N ILE A 49 1.46 -4.60 20.31
CA ILE A 49 0.08 -4.58 20.81
C ILE A 49 -0.05 -5.44 22.07
N GLU A 50 0.50 -6.65 22.05
CA GLU A 50 0.49 -7.57 23.21
C GLU A 50 1.23 -7.00 24.43
N SER A 51 2.31 -6.25 24.21
CA SER A 51 3.05 -5.56 25.28
C SER A 51 2.43 -4.23 25.72
N GLY A 52 1.29 -3.83 25.16
CA GLY A 52 0.60 -2.58 25.47
C GLY A 52 1.31 -1.31 24.97
N LYS A 53 2.33 -1.46 24.11
CA LYS A 53 3.08 -0.36 23.49
C LYS A 53 2.38 0.20 22.24
N ALA A 54 1.39 -0.51 21.72
CA ALA A 54 0.55 -0.08 20.62
C ALA A 54 -0.90 -0.54 20.88
N GLU A 55 -1.86 0.16 20.27
CA GLU A 55 -3.27 -0.19 20.32
C GLU A 55 -3.91 0.01 18.95
N PHE A 56 -4.99 -0.72 18.69
CA PHE A 56 -5.86 -0.39 17.57
C PHE A 56 -6.68 0.85 17.92
N ILE A 57 -6.75 1.79 16.99
CA ILE A 57 -7.58 2.98 17.10
C ILE A 57 -8.57 3.02 15.94
N SER A 58 -9.75 3.58 16.18
CA SER A 58 -10.70 3.84 15.12
C SER A 58 -10.22 4.99 14.22
N ILE A 59 -10.76 5.08 13.01
CA ILE A 59 -10.46 6.17 12.07
C ILE A 59 -10.90 7.51 12.68
N GLU A 60 -12.00 7.54 13.42
CA GLU A 60 -12.50 8.74 14.12
C GLU A 60 -11.49 9.20 15.19
N LYS A 61 -10.98 8.27 16.01
CA LYS A 61 -9.95 8.58 17.02
C LYS A 61 -8.66 9.08 16.36
N LEU A 62 -8.26 8.49 15.23
CA LEU A 62 -7.10 8.96 14.45
C LEU A 62 -7.32 10.36 13.86
N ARG A 63 -8.52 10.66 13.33
CA ARG A 63 -8.85 11.98 12.80
C ARG A 63 -8.81 13.05 13.90
N ALA A 64 -9.34 12.74 15.08
CA ALA A 64 -9.34 13.65 16.22
C ALA A 64 -7.94 13.92 16.79
N SER A 65 -6.97 13.03 16.61
CA SER A 65 -5.60 13.19 17.13
C SER A 65 -4.67 13.98 16.20
N ARG A 66 -5.06 14.20 14.94
CA ARG A 66 -4.33 15.06 13.99
C ARG A 66 -4.70 16.53 14.25
N LYS A 67 -3.78 17.28 14.87
CA LYS A 67 -3.82 18.74 14.93
C LYS A 67 -3.46 19.35 13.58
#